data_AF-A0A960GAB1-F1
#
_entry.id   AF-A0A960GAB1-F1
#
_cell.length_a   1.000
_cell.length_b   1.000
_cell.length_c   1.000
_cell.angle_alpha   90.00
_cell.angle_beta   90.00
_cell.angle_gamma   90.00
#
_symmetry.space_group_name_H-M   'P 1'
#
loop_
_entity.id
_entity.type
_entity.pdbx_description
1 polymer ?
#
loop_
_entity_poly.entity_id
_entity_poly.type
_entity_poly.pdbx_seq_one_letter_code
_entity_poly.pdbx_strand_id
1 'polypeptide(L)'
;MPDSSAPTLAPETPLRAPSGGFFAKANLAWQVVGGALLAPILLTVLITARLQEWDIPTYAWLLWLQLPILMVHEFEEYVFPGGFKSFFNHDTVFSSENPTDNTPLSEGYVFFVNIVTVWGWAIVGALLAGIAPWVGFGLVVFNAGVNCVQHSVIFQIKHEGYNPGLFTTMLLLLPFSTFITIYVIQHDVMSPLDWVLSFVLGLGVVAGFAAITGSRRKVTA
;
A
#
# COMPACT_ATOMS: atom_id res chain seq x y z
N MET A 1 21.56 -46.29 26.78
CA MET A 1 20.22 -45.89 26.30
C MET A 1 20.25 -44.38 26.14
N PRO A 2 19.89 -43.81 24.98
CA PRO A 2 19.84 -42.36 24.83
C PRO A 2 18.57 -41.80 25.48
N ASP A 3 18.74 -40.69 26.16
CA ASP A 3 17.75 -39.86 26.85
C ASP A 3 16.71 -39.31 25.85
N SER A 4 15.43 -39.58 26.08
CA SER A 4 14.32 -39.23 25.18
C SER A 4 13.54 -38.00 25.66
N SER A 5 14.23 -36.94 26.02
CA SER A 5 13.62 -35.66 26.40
C SER A 5 13.54 -34.70 25.21
N ALA A 6 12.74 -35.06 24.20
CA ALA A 6 12.29 -34.08 23.21
C ALA A 6 11.19 -33.21 23.84
N PRO A 7 11.27 -31.87 23.76
CA PRO A 7 10.21 -31.01 24.25
C PRO A 7 8.94 -31.23 23.42
N THR A 8 7.86 -31.66 24.07
CA THR A 8 6.51 -31.71 23.51
C THR A 8 6.13 -30.32 23.01
N LEU A 9 6.03 -30.17 21.68
CA LEU A 9 5.44 -28.99 21.06
C LEU A 9 4.01 -28.84 21.58
N ALA A 10 3.71 -27.66 22.15
CA ALA A 10 2.35 -27.33 22.55
C ALA A 10 1.42 -27.42 21.31
N PRO A 11 0.19 -27.91 21.47
CA PRO A 11 -0.75 -27.95 20.34
C PRO A 11 -0.96 -26.54 19.81
N GLU A 12 -0.85 -26.38 18.49
CA GLU A 12 -1.17 -25.12 17.82
C GLU A 12 -2.59 -24.68 18.22
N THR A 13 -2.67 -23.56 18.92
CA THR A 13 -3.95 -22.94 19.24
C THR A 13 -4.62 -22.63 17.89
N PRO A 14 -5.81 -23.17 17.59
CA PRO A 14 -6.46 -22.91 16.31
C PRO A 14 -6.65 -21.41 16.17
N LEU A 15 -6.22 -20.86 15.03
CA LEU A 15 -6.44 -19.47 14.62
C LEU A 15 -7.89 -19.10 14.95
N ARG A 16 -8.06 -18.29 15.98
CA ARG A 16 -9.37 -17.84 16.45
C ARG A 16 -10.03 -17.13 15.28
N ALA A 17 -11.17 -17.65 14.81
CA ALA A 17 -11.92 -17.02 13.71
C ALA A 17 -12.12 -15.53 14.04
N PRO A 18 -11.86 -14.60 13.11
CA PRO A 18 -11.97 -13.19 13.40
C PRO A 18 -13.42 -12.90 13.80
N SER A 19 -13.61 -12.43 15.03
CA SER A 19 -14.87 -11.89 15.50
C SER A 19 -15.06 -10.50 14.87
N GLY A 20 -15.25 -10.48 13.55
CA GLY A 20 -15.18 -9.26 12.77
C GLY A 20 -16.39 -8.38 12.98
N GLY A 21 -16.23 -7.28 13.72
CA GLY A 21 -17.18 -6.17 13.74
C GLY A 21 -17.42 -5.59 12.33
N PHE A 22 -18.36 -4.65 12.21
CA PHE A 22 -18.76 -4.05 10.93
C PHE A 22 -17.57 -3.63 10.05
N PHE A 23 -16.58 -2.93 10.64
CA PHE A 23 -15.40 -2.45 9.90
C PHE A 23 -14.51 -3.57 9.37
N ALA A 24 -14.34 -4.68 10.09
CA ALA A 24 -13.54 -5.80 9.61
C ALA A 24 -14.19 -6.47 8.39
N LYS A 25 -15.53 -6.61 8.40
CA LYS A 25 -16.29 -7.13 7.25
C LYS A 25 -16.28 -6.15 6.07
N ALA A 26 -16.44 -4.86 6.34
CA ALA A 26 -16.36 -3.82 5.34
C ALA A 26 -14.96 -3.78 4.69
N ASN A 27 -13.91 -3.96 5.50
CA ASN A 27 -12.53 -4.03 5.02
C ASN A 27 -12.32 -5.21 4.07
N LEU A 28 -12.66 -6.41 4.50
CA LEU A 28 -12.54 -7.59 3.65
C LEU A 28 -13.32 -7.43 2.34
N ALA A 29 -14.51 -6.83 2.39
CA ALA A 29 -15.33 -6.61 1.21
C ALA A 29 -14.64 -5.71 0.17
N TRP A 30 -14.13 -4.54 0.55
CA TRP A 30 -13.45 -3.66 -0.41
C TRP A 30 -12.11 -4.22 -0.86
N GLN A 31 -11.40 -4.95 -0.01
CA GLN A 31 -10.11 -5.56 -0.34
C GLN A 31 -10.29 -6.65 -1.41
N VAL A 32 -11.31 -7.50 -1.26
CA VAL A 32 -11.65 -8.51 -2.27
C VAL A 32 -12.22 -7.88 -3.52
N VAL A 33 -13.21 -6.98 -3.40
CA VAL A 33 -13.86 -6.36 -4.57
C VAL A 33 -12.87 -5.48 -5.34
N GLY A 34 -12.08 -4.67 -4.64
CA GLY A 34 -11.03 -3.83 -5.21
C GLY A 34 -9.99 -4.67 -5.94
N GLY A 35 -9.34 -5.58 -5.22
CA GLY A 35 -8.23 -6.36 -5.74
C GLY A 35 -8.61 -7.42 -6.77
N ALA A 36 -9.63 -8.24 -6.49
CA ALA A 36 -9.96 -9.40 -7.33
C ALA A 36 -10.97 -9.09 -8.45
N LEU A 37 -11.70 -7.97 -8.38
CA LEU A 37 -12.70 -7.62 -9.40
C LEU A 37 -12.39 -6.30 -10.09
N LEU A 38 -12.26 -5.19 -9.34
CA LEU A 38 -12.07 -3.87 -9.95
C LEU A 38 -10.70 -3.73 -10.61
N ALA A 39 -9.62 -4.22 -9.99
CA ALA A 39 -8.29 -4.08 -10.55
C ALA A 39 -8.13 -4.77 -11.91
N PRO A 40 -8.55 -6.05 -12.11
CA PRO A 40 -8.52 -6.67 -13.44
C PRO A 40 -9.38 -5.94 -14.48
N ILE A 41 -10.55 -5.44 -14.09
CA ILE A 41 -11.43 -4.67 -14.98
C ILE A 41 -10.75 -3.37 -15.42
N LEU A 42 -10.21 -2.60 -14.47
CA LEU A 42 -9.52 -1.35 -14.76
C LEU A 42 -8.26 -1.58 -15.60
N LEU A 43 -7.46 -2.60 -15.30
CA LEU A 43 -6.31 -2.98 -16.14
C LEU A 43 -6.76 -3.30 -17.56
N THR A 44 -7.82 -4.11 -17.72
CA THR A 44 -8.36 -4.45 -19.04
C THR A 44 -8.79 -3.19 -19.79
N VAL A 45 -9.56 -2.31 -19.16
CA VAL A 45 -10.01 -1.06 -19.76
C VAL A 45 -8.84 -0.17 -20.16
N LEU A 46 -7.84 0.03 -19.28
CA LEU A 46 -6.70 0.89 -19.55
C LEU A 46 -5.78 0.33 -20.63
N ILE A 47 -5.56 -0.98 -20.66
CA ILE A 47 -4.78 -1.65 -21.71
C ILE A 47 -5.53 -1.55 -23.03
N THR A 48 -6.83 -1.86 -23.07
CA THR A 48 -7.64 -1.73 -24.29
C THR A 48 -7.68 -0.29 -24.78
N ALA A 49 -7.88 0.70 -23.90
CA ALA A 49 -7.84 2.11 -24.26
C ALA A 49 -6.51 2.49 -24.90
N ARG A 50 -5.39 1.95 -24.39
CA ARG A 50 -4.07 2.20 -24.98
C ARG A 50 -3.88 1.52 -26.34
N LEU A 51 -4.34 0.28 -26.48
CA LEU A 51 -4.26 -0.49 -27.74
C LEU A 51 -5.20 0.05 -28.83
N GLN A 52 -6.29 0.70 -28.44
CA GLN A 52 -7.24 1.36 -29.33
C GLN A 52 -6.92 2.84 -29.54
N GLU A 53 -5.73 3.30 -29.10
CA GLU A 53 -5.24 4.67 -29.29
C GLU A 53 -6.25 5.74 -28.85
N TRP A 54 -6.94 5.51 -27.72
CA TRP A 54 -7.79 6.54 -27.13
C TRP A 54 -6.96 7.79 -26.85
N ASP A 55 -7.56 8.96 -27.05
CA ASP A 55 -6.92 10.27 -26.84
C ASP A 55 -6.75 10.59 -25.35
N ILE A 56 -5.86 9.84 -24.70
CA ILE A 56 -5.47 10.00 -23.31
C ILE A 56 -3.98 10.32 -23.30
N PRO A 57 -3.55 11.48 -22.79
CA PRO A 57 -2.14 11.81 -22.64
C PRO A 57 -1.42 10.68 -21.89
N THR A 58 -0.27 10.25 -22.40
CA THR A 58 0.47 9.10 -21.85
C THR A 58 0.72 9.24 -20.35
N TYR A 59 1.05 10.45 -19.87
CA TYR A 59 1.21 10.68 -18.44
C TYR A 59 -0.09 10.44 -17.64
N ALA A 60 -1.23 10.95 -18.11
CA ALA A 60 -2.53 10.72 -17.47
C ALA A 60 -2.88 9.22 -17.45
N TRP A 61 -2.61 8.51 -18.54
CA TRP A 61 -2.79 7.05 -18.61
C TRP A 61 -1.91 6.31 -17.59
N LEU A 62 -0.66 6.71 -17.43
CA LEU A 62 0.22 6.16 -16.38
C LEU A 62 -0.33 6.46 -14.98
N LEU A 63 -0.82 7.67 -14.73
CA LEU A 63 -1.44 7.99 -13.44
C LEU A 63 -2.70 7.15 -13.17
N TRP A 64 -3.52 6.87 -14.19
CA TRP A 64 -4.66 5.96 -14.06
C TRP A 64 -4.25 4.51 -13.75
N LEU A 65 -3.10 4.04 -14.27
CA LEU A 65 -2.57 2.72 -13.97
C LEU A 65 -2.15 2.54 -12.51
N GLN A 66 -1.84 3.63 -11.78
CA GLN A 66 -1.51 3.53 -10.36
C GLN A 66 -2.62 2.88 -9.56
N LEU A 67 -3.89 3.23 -9.83
CA LEU A 67 -5.03 2.75 -9.06
C LEU A 67 -5.16 1.22 -9.06
N PRO A 68 -5.26 0.52 -10.20
CA PRO A 68 -5.33 -0.94 -10.19
C PRO A 68 -4.05 -1.60 -9.68
N ILE A 69 -2.87 -0.99 -9.87
CA ILE A 69 -1.62 -1.52 -9.30
C ILE A 69 -1.69 -1.49 -7.77
N LEU A 70 -2.19 -0.40 -7.19
CA LEU A 70 -2.39 -0.27 -5.74
C LEU A 70 -3.45 -1.24 -5.23
N MET A 71 -4.56 -1.42 -5.94
CA MET A 71 -5.57 -2.44 -5.58
C MET A 71 -4.99 -3.85 -5.56
N VAL A 72 -4.09 -4.20 -6.49
CA VAL A 72 -3.40 -5.50 -6.49
C VAL A 72 -2.42 -5.61 -5.32
N HIS A 73 -1.73 -4.52 -4.97
CA HIS A 73 -0.85 -4.48 -3.81
C HIS A 73 -1.62 -4.67 -2.49
N GLU A 74 -2.70 -3.93 -2.30
CA GLU A 74 -3.60 -4.06 -1.15
C GLU A 74 -4.26 -5.46 -1.09
N PHE A 75 -4.54 -6.07 -2.24
CA PHE A 75 -5.01 -7.45 -2.27
C PHE A 75 -3.98 -8.42 -1.67
N GLU A 76 -2.70 -8.25 -1.99
CA GLU A 76 -1.64 -9.05 -1.39
C GLU A 76 -1.56 -8.81 0.13
N GLU A 77 -1.59 -7.54 0.55
CA GLU A 77 -1.53 -7.15 1.95
C GLU A 77 -2.65 -7.75 2.79
N TYR A 78 -3.89 -7.71 2.29
CA TYR A 78 -5.06 -7.99 3.12
C TYR A 78 -5.81 -9.28 2.78
N VAL A 79 -5.73 -9.78 1.55
CA VAL A 79 -6.53 -10.94 1.09
C VAL A 79 -5.67 -12.17 0.90
N PHE A 80 -4.68 -12.12 0.01
CA PHE A 80 -3.86 -13.29 -0.32
C PHE A 80 -2.43 -12.93 -0.73
N PRO A 81 -1.41 -13.35 0.03
CA PRO A 81 -1.46 -14.17 1.25
C PRO A 81 -2.13 -13.51 2.46
N GLY A 82 -2.26 -12.17 2.46
CA GLY A 82 -2.96 -11.41 3.48
C GLY A 82 -2.18 -11.25 4.78
N GLY A 83 -2.85 -10.75 5.81
CA GLY A 83 -2.31 -10.67 7.18
C GLY A 83 -1.53 -9.39 7.52
N PHE A 84 -1.46 -8.41 6.61
CA PHE A 84 -0.68 -7.18 6.81
C PHE A 84 -0.96 -6.47 8.13
N LYS A 85 -2.24 -6.34 8.52
CA LYS A 85 -2.59 -5.68 9.78
C LYS A 85 -2.01 -6.38 11.01
N SER A 86 -2.02 -7.72 11.01
CA SER A 86 -1.43 -8.49 12.10
C SER A 86 0.09 -8.32 12.09
N PHE A 87 0.70 -8.55 10.93
CA PHE A 87 2.13 -8.38 10.71
C PHE A 87 2.61 -7.00 11.17
N PHE A 88 1.96 -5.93 10.72
CA PHE A 88 2.33 -4.54 11.05
C PHE A 88 2.35 -4.30 12.57
N ASN A 89 1.32 -4.77 13.28
CA ASN A 89 1.15 -4.52 14.71
C ASN A 89 2.02 -5.43 15.60
N HIS A 90 2.57 -6.53 15.09
CA HIS A 90 3.26 -7.53 15.89
C HIS A 90 4.71 -7.76 15.50
N ASP A 91 5.03 -7.70 14.21
CA ASP A 91 6.31 -8.21 13.67
C ASP A 91 7.22 -7.11 13.10
N THR A 92 6.89 -5.83 13.32
CA THR A 92 7.63 -4.70 12.73
C THR A 92 8.28 -3.77 13.76
N VAL A 93 9.01 -2.77 13.28
CA VAL A 93 9.51 -1.68 14.13
C VAL A 93 8.37 -0.84 14.76
N PHE A 94 7.13 -1.01 14.28
CA PHE A 94 5.93 -0.33 14.76
C PHE A 94 5.09 -1.18 15.71
N SER A 95 5.55 -2.37 16.11
CA SER A 95 4.77 -3.28 16.96
C SER A 95 4.31 -2.67 18.28
N SER A 96 3.20 -3.21 18.79
CA SER A 96 2.59 -2.88 20.08
C SER A 96 2.56 -4.13 20.97
N GLU A 97 2.90 -3.99 22.25
CA GLU A 97 2.93 -5.11 23.21
C GLU A 97 1.53 -5.55 23.63
N ASN A 98 0.57 -4.61 23.70
CA ASN A 98 -0.81 -4.86 24.09
C ASN A 98 -1.79 -4.32 23.02
N PRO A 99 -2.06 -5.08 21.94
CA PRO A 99 -2.96 -4.65 20.89
C PRO A 99 -4.40 -4.48 21.41
N THR A 100 -4.86 -3.23 21.46
CA THR A 100 -6.25 -2.83 21.74
C THR A 100 -6.87 -2.18 20.49
N ASP A 101 -8.07 -1.63 20.58
CA ASP A 101 -8.70 -0.88 19.46
C ASP A 101 -7.85 0.32 18.99
N ASN A 102 -6.87 0.76 19.79
CA ASN A 102 -5.95 1.86 19.48
C ASN A 102 -4.56 1.38 19.00
N THR A 103 -4.49 0.19 18.39
CA THR A 103 -3.26 -0.29 17.75
C THR A 103 -2.75 0.69 16.68
N PRO A 104 -1.43 0.69 16.42
CA PRO A 104 -0.83 1.45 15.31
C PRO A 104 -1.63 1.32 14.01
N LEU A 105 -2.00 0.09 13.62
CA LEU A 105 -2.89 -0.20 12.50
C LEU A 105 -4.24 -0.78 12.96
N SER A 106 -5.28 0.05 12.97
CA SER A 106 -6.67 -0.33 13.28
C SER A 106 -7.53 -0.46 12.02
N GLU A 107 -8.70 -1.11 12.12
CA GLU A 107 -9.59 -1.33 10.95
C GLU A 107 -10.01 -0.03 10.27
N GLY A 108 -10.41 0.98 11.05
CA GLY A 108 -10.81 2.28 10.50
C GLY A 108 -9.63 3.01 9.84
N TYR A 109 -8.41 2.80 10.33
CA TYR A 109 -7.21 3.39 9.73
C TYR A 109 -6.83 2.71 8.43
N VAL A 110 -6.94 1.37 8.35
CA VAL A 110 -6.78 0.61 7.10
C VAL A 110 -7.75 1.12 6.03
N PHE A 111 -9.02 1.33 6.37
CA PHE A 111 -10.01 1.89 5.43
C PHE A 111 -9.63 3.31 4.97
N PHE A 112 -9.29 4.19 5.91
CA PHE A 112 -8.98 5.59 5.62
C PHE A 112 -7.73 5.76 4.74
N VAL A 113 -6.68 4.99 5.02
CA VAL A 113 -5.44 5.03 4.23
C VAL A 113 -5.71 4.56 2.81
N ASN A 114 -6.28 3.38 2.63
CA ASN A 114 -6.40 2.78 1.30
C ASN A 114 -7.49 3.45 0.45
N ILE A 115 -8.72 3.53 0.96
CA ILE A 115 -9.85 4.03 0.15
C ILE A 115 -9.83 5.57 0.07
N VAL A 116 -9.81 6.24 1.23
CA VAL A 116 -10.00 7.70 1.26
C VAL A 116 -8.74 8.40 0.76
N THR A 117 -7.56 7.96 1.22
CA THR A 117 -6.31 8.61 0.84
C THR A 117 -5.78 8.07 -0.48
N VAL A 118 -5.42 6.79 -0.57
CA VAL A 118 -4.66 6.25 -1.70
C VAL A 118 -5.52 6.19 -2.98
N TRP A 119 -6.73 5.61 -2.94
CA TRP A 119 -7.59 5.54 -4.13
C TRP A 119 -8.11 6.91 -4.54
N GLY A 120 -8.56 7.71 -3.55
CA GLY A 120 -8.99 9.09 -3.78
C GLY A 120 -7.90 9.92 -4.44
N TRP A 121 -6.66 9.82 -3.94
CA TRP A 121 -5.52 10.53 -4.50
C TRP A 121 -5.15 10.02 -5.89
N ALA A 122 -5.17 8.70 -6.14
CA ALA A 122 -4.91 8.16 -7.48
C ALA A 122 -5.90 8.73 -8.52
N ILE A 123 -7.19 8.75 -8.18
CA ILE A 123 -8.24 9.29 -9.05
C ILE A 123 -8.05 10.79 -9.27
N VAL A 124 -7.88 11.57 -8.20
CA VAL A 124 -7.69 13.03 -8.30
C VAL A 124 -6.42 13.37 -9.08
N GLY A 125 -5.33 12.65 -8.83
CA GLY A 125 -4.07 12.84 -9.54
C GLY A 125 -4.20 12.58 -11.04
N ALA A 126 -4.86 11.49 -11.42
CA ALA A 126 -5.08 11.16 -12.81
C ALA A 126 -6.01 12.15 -13.53
N LEU A 127 -7.06 12.64 -12.86
CA LEU A 127 -7.94 13.70 -13.37
C LEU A 127 -7.21 15.03 -13.56
N LEU A 128 -6.27 15.34 -12.67
CA LEU A 128 -5.50 16.59 -12.69
C LEU A 128 -4.22 16.53 -13.52
N ALA A 129 -3.94 15.42 -14.22
CA ALA A 129 -2.68 15.17 -14.92
C ALA A 129 -2.23 16.32 -15.85
N GLY A 130 -3.18 16.98 -16.53
CA GLY A 130 -2.89 18.08 -17.45
C GLY A 130 -2.83 19.48 -16.84
N ILE A 131 -3.20 19.63 -15.56
CA ILE A 131 -3.31 20.94 -14.87
C ILE A 131 -2.35 21.02 -13.67
N ALA A 132 -2.27 19.94 -12.90
CA ALA A 132 -1.44 19.82 -11.72
C ALA A 132 -0.79 18.41 -11.70
N PRO A 133 0.16 18.14 -12.62
CA PRO A 133 0.78 16.81 -12.76
C PRO A 133 1.45 16.35 -11.44
N TRP A 134 1.97 17.29 -10.66
CA TRP A 134 2.58 17.04 -9.36
C TRP A 134 1.67 16.35 -8.35
N VAL A 135 0.34 16.48 -8.49
CA VAL A 135 -0.60 15.79 -7.59
C VAL A 135 -0.51 14.28 -7.80
N GLY A 136 -0.61 13.82 -9.05
CA GLY A 136 -0.50 12.39 -9.37
C GLY A 136 0.91 11.85 -9.15
N PHE A 137 1.94 12.64 -9.42
CA PHE A 137 3.32 12.25 -9.12
C PHE A 137 3.62 12.20 -7.61
N GLY A 138 2.94 13.02 -6.80
CA GLY A 138 3.05 12.95 -5.35
C GLY A 138 2.67 11.56 -4.80
N LEU A 139 1.70 10.89 -5.41
CA LEU A 139 1.37 9.50 -5.06
C LEU A 139 2.48 8.52 -5.45
N VAL A 140 3.21 8.77 -6.55
CA VAL A 140 4.40 7.99 -6.92
C VAL A 140 5.49 8.13 -5.84
N VAL A 141 5.71 9.35 -5.34
CA VAL A 141 6.66 9.61 -4.23
C VAL A 141 6.20 8.91 -2.95
N PHE A 142 4.90 8.98 -2.62
CA PHE A 142 4.32 8.25 -1.51
C PHE A 142 4.56 6.74 -1.64
N ASN A 143 4.29 6.14 -2.80
CA ASN A 143 4.47 4.71 -3.05
C ASN A 143 5.95 4.29 -2.94
N ALA A 144 6.87 5.11 -3.45
CA ALA A 144 8.30 4.85 -3.31
C ALA A 144 8.74 4.86 -1.84
N GLY A 145 8.22 5.78 -1.02
CA GLY A 145 8.53 5.86 0.40
C GLY A 145 7.83 4.78 1.24
N VAL A 146 6.51 4.76 1.22
CA VAL A 146 5.69 3.92 2.11
C VAL A 146 5.63 2.48 1.63
N ASN A 147 5.49 2.20 0.34
CA ASN A 147 5.33 0.83 -0.09
C ASN A 147 6.71 0.23 -0.42
N CYS A 148 7.51 0.89 -1.25
CA CYS A 148 8.82 0.36 -1.65
C CYS A 148 9.83 0.33 -0.50
N VAL A 149 10.12 1.46 0.15
CA VAL A 149 11.14 1.47 1.23
C VAL A 149 10.65 0.72 2.47
N GLN A 150 9.36 0.79 2.82
CA GLN A 150 8.90 0.12 4.03
C GLN A 150 8.95 -1.41 3.93
N HIS A 151 8.40 -1.99 2.86
CA HIS A 151 8.35 -3.45 2.70
C HIS A 151 9.74 -4.06 2.46
N SER A 152 10.62 -3.34 1.77
CA SER A 152 11.93 -3.85 1.34
C SER A 152 13.08 -3.49 2.27
N VAL A 153 12.94 -2.47 3.10
CA VAL A 153 14.01 -2.02 4.01
C VAL A 153 13.54 -1.97 5.45
N ILE A 154 12.49 -1.21 5.76
CA ILE A 154 12.11 -0.93 7.15
C ILE A 154 11.61 -2.19 7.87
N PHE A 155 10.71 -2.96 7.24
CA PHE A 155 10.19 -4.19 7.84
C PHE A 155 11.25 -5.27 7.96
N GLN A 156 12.21 -5.29 7.05
CA GLN A 156 13.33 -6.25 7.07
C GLN A 156 14.23 -6.09 8.29
N ILE A 157 14.19 -4.94 9.00
CA ILE A 157 14.96 -4.71 10.23
C ILE A 157 14.54 -5.68 11.35
N LYS A 158 13.26 -6.09 11.40
CA LYS A 158 12.74 -7.00 12.42
C LYS A 158 12.18 -8.31 11.86
N HIS A 159 11.86 -8.34 10.58
CA HIS A 159 11.29 -9.51 9.92
C HIS A 159 11.98 -9.73 8.57
N GLU A 160 13.04 -10.54 8.59
CA GLU A 160 13.75 -10.91 7.37
C GLU A 160 12.89 -11.84 6.50
N GLY A 161 12.77 -11.50 5.22
CA GLY A 161 12.07 -12.31 4.23
C GLY A 161 10.71 -11.75 3.84
N TYR A 162 9.79 -12.64 3.49
CA TYR A 162 8.49 -12.27 2.97
C TYR A 162 7.67 -11.51 4.01
N ASN A 163 7.08 -10.39 3.61
CA ASN A 163 6.01 -9.73 4.35
C ASN A 163 4.83 -9.45 3.42
N PRO A 164 3.59 -9.38 3.95
CA PRO A 164 2.41 -9.09 3.13
C PRO A 164 2.60 -7.78 2.36
N GLY A 165 2.52 -7.83 1.04
CA GLY A 165 2.74 -6.68 0.14
C GLY A 165 4.15 -6.60 -0.47
N LEU A 166 5.11 -7.41 -0.04
CA LEU A 166 6.47 -7.39 -0.57
C LEU A 166 6.54 -7.80 -2.04
N PHE A 167 5.76 -8.81 -2.45
CA PHE A 167 5.85 -9.37 -3.80
C PHE A 167 5.40 -8.35 -4.85
N THR A 168 4.22 -7.77 -4.67
CA THR A 168 3.66 -6.70 -5.51
C THR A 168 4.47 -5.41 -5.40
N THR A 169 5.07 -5.13 -4.25
CA THR A 169 6.04 -4.02 -4.14
C THR A 169 7.21 -4.21 -5.10
N MET A 170 7.83 -5.39 -5.10
CA MET A 170 9.01 -5.68 -5.92
C MET A 170 8.71 -5.80 -7.41
N LEU A 171 7.55 -6.37 -7.76
CA LEU A 171 7.24 -6.67 -9.17
C LEU A 171 6.35 -5.64 -9.84
N LEU A 172 5.58 -4.87 -9.10
CA LEU A 172 4.64 -3.90 -9.65
C LEU A 172 5.01 -2.47 -9.24
N LEU A 173 4.96 -2.15 -7.95
CA LEU A 173 5.09 -0.76 -7.50
C LEU A 173 6.48 -0.19 -7.79
N LEU A 174 7.56 -0.89 -7.43
CA LEU A 174 8.91 -0.39 -7.65
C LEU A 174 9.22 -0.21 -9.16
N PRO A 175 9.01 -1.23 -10.03
CA PRO A 175 9.21 -1.06 -11.47
C PRO A 175 8.34 0.04 -12.07
N PHE A 176 7.06 0.12 -11.67
CA PHE A 176 6.14 1.14 -12.16
C PHE A 176 6.58 2.55 -11.73
N SER A 177 6.89 2.76 -10.45
CA SER A 177 7.35 4.05 -9.93
C SER A 177 8.66 4.49 -10.58
N THR A 178 9.58 3.56 -10.84
CA THR A 178 10.80 3.85 -11.61
C THR A 178 10.47 4.24 -13.05
N PHE A 179 9.61 3.47 -13.73
CA PHE A 179 9.24 3.72 -15.12
C PHE A 179 8.58 5.09 -15.31
N ILE A 180 7.56 5.43 -14.51
CA ILE A 180 6.88 6.73 -14.62
C ILE A 180 7.82 7.90 -14.30
N THR A 181 8.76 7.70 -13.36
CA THR A 181 9.78 8.71 -13.05
C THR A 181 10.69 8.96 -14.25
N ILE A 182 11.20 7.90 -14.87
CA ILE A 182 12.03 8.00 -16.09
C ILE A 182 11.22 8.68 -17.21
N TYR A 183 9.97 8.29 -17.40
CA TYR A 183 9.10 8.87 -18.42
C TYR A 183 8.94 10.38 -18.25
N VAL A 184 8.63 10.83 -17.04
CA VAL A 184 8.43 12.25 -16.72
C VAL A 184 9.70 13.07 -16.94
N ILE A 185 10.87 12.52 -16.60
CA ILE A 185 12.17 13.16 -16.84
C ILE A 185 12.46 13.26 -18.35
N GLN A 186 12.26 12.18 -19.10
CA GLN A 186 12.60 12.13 -20.53
C GLN A 186 11.71 12.97 -21.42
N HIS A 187 10.48 13.26 -20.98
CA HIS A 187 9.48 13.99 -21.77
C HIS A 187 9.17 15.38 -21.19
N ASP A 188 9.97 15.86 -20.23
CA ASP A 188 9.83 17.18 -19.60
C ASP A 188 8.38 17.47 -19.13
N VAL A 189 7.70 16.46 -18.59
CA VAL A 189 6.28 16.54 -18.19
C VAL A 189 6.08 17.50 -17.00
N MET A 190 7.10 17.65 -16.16
CA MET A 190 7.05 18.40 -14.90
C MET A 190 8.06 19.54 -14.89
N SER A 191 7.61 20.72 -14.48
CA SER A 191 8.48 21.85 -14.16
C SER A 191 9.27 21.60 -12.86
N PRO A 192 10.31 22.39 -12.56
CA PRO A 192 11.01 22.30 -11.27
C PRO A 192 10.09 22.49 -10.06
N LEU A 193 9.05 23.34 -10.18
CA LEU A 193 8.08 23.53 -9.11
C LEU A 193 7.22 22.27 -8.91
N ASP A 194 6.82 21.60 -9.99
CA ASP A 194 6.04 20.36 -9.91
C ASP A 194 6.80 19.27 -9.15
N TRP A 195 8.11 19.15 -9.36
CA TRP A 195 8.94 18.24 -8.58
C TRP A 195 8.90 18.56 -7.08
N VAL A 196 9.13 19.82 -6.71
CA VAL A 196 9.09 20.26 -5.31
C VAL A 196 7.74 19.96 -4.68
N LEU A 197 6.64 20.33 -5.36
CA LEU A 197 5.28 20.10 -4.87
C LEU A 197 4.97 18.59 -4.73
N SER A 198 5.44 17.76 -5.66
CA SER A 198 5.28 16.31 -5.59
C SER A 198 5.97 15.72 -4.36
N PHE A 199 7.21 16.13 -4.10
CA PHE A 199 7.96 15.67 -2.92
C PHE A 199 7.34 16.18 -1.62
N VAL A 200 6.93 17.45 -1.57
CA VAL A 200 6.27 18.02 -0.38
C VAL A 200 4.97 17.29 -0.09
N LEU A 201 4.14 17.05 -1.11
CA LEU A 201 2.87 16.33 -0.94
C LEU A 201 3.10 14.87 -0.54
N GLY A 202 3.93 14.15 -1.30
CA GLY A 202 4.28 12.75 -1.06
C GLY A 202 4.83 12.53 0.34
N LEU A 203 5.94 13.18 0.66
CA LEU A 203 6.63 13.04 1.96
C LEU A 203 5.82 13.63 3.11
N GLY A 204 5.01 14.67 2.86
CA GLY A 204 4.11 15.24 3.85
C GLY A 204 3.06 14.23 4.32
N VAL A 205 2.46 13.48 3.40
CA VAL A 205 1.52 12.41 3.75
C VAL A 205 2.23 11.26 4.48
N VAL A 206 3.43 10.86 4.04
CA VAL A 206 4.25 9.86 4.76
C VAL A 206 4.51 10.29 6.21
N ALA A 207 4.93 11.54 6.41
CA ALA A 207 5.19 12.08 7.74
C ALA A 207 3.92 12.12 8.61
N GLY A 208 2.77 12.47 8.01
CA GLY A 208 1.48 12.44 8.69
C GLY A 208 1.11 11.04 9.18
N PHE A 209 1.26 10.02 8.33
CA PHE A 209 1.01 8.62 8.73
C PHE A 209 2.01 8.14 9.79
N ALA A 210 3.29 8.47 9.66
CA ALA A 210 4.28 8.15 10.69
C ALA A 210 3.94 8.78 12.04
N ALA A 211 3.44 10.03 12.06
CA ALA A 211 3.01 10.71 13.28
C ALA A 211 1.78 10.04 13.91
N ILE A 212 0.76 9.68 13.11
CA ILE A 212 -0.43 8.97 13.58
C ILE A 212 -0.03 7.61 14.18
N THR A 213 0.73 6.80 13.44
CA THR A 213 1.24 5.50 13.88
C THR A 213 2.05 5.62 15.17
N GLY A 214 2.96 6.59 15.24
CA GLY A 214 3.78 6.85 16.42
C GLY A 214 2.96 7.29 17.65
N SER A 215 1.91 8.11 17.46
CA SER A 215 1.02 8.54 18.53
C SER A 215 0.25 7.36 19.15
N ARG A 216 -0.24 6.43 18.32
CA ARG A 216 -0.97 5.25 18.76
C ARG A 216 -0.08 4.24 19.46
N ARG A 217 1.13 4.03 18.94
CA ARG A 217 2.13 3.17 19.58
C ARG A 217 2.39 3.58 21.04
N LYS A 218 2.58 4.88 21.31
CA LYS A 218 2.81 5.41 22.67
C LYS A 218 1.65 5.19 23.64
N VAL A 219 0.42 5.05 23.14
CA VAL A 219 -0.75 4.77 23.98
C VAL A 219 -0.83 3.30 24.38
N THR A 220 -0.18 2.42 23.60
CA THR A 220 -0.27 0.96 23.76
C THR A 220 1.02 0.29 24.26
N ALA A 221 2.08 1.08 24.46
CA ALA A 221 3.34 0.68 25.08
C ALA A 221 3.29 0.98 26.58
#